data_AF-A0A537F3A9-F1
#
_entry.id   AF-A0A537F3A9-F1
#
_cell.length_a   1.000
_cell.length_b   1.000
_cell.length_c   1.000
_cell.angle_alpha   90.00
_cell.angle_beta   90.00
_cell.angle_gamma   90.00
#
_symmetry.space_group_name_H-M   'P 1'
#
loop_
_entity.id
_entity.type
_entity.pdbx_description
1 polymer ?
#
loop_
_entity_poly.entity_id
_entity_poly.type
_entity_poly.pdbx_seq_one_letter_code
_entity_poly.pdbx_strand_id
1 'polypeptide(L)' 'MGFEKFGRFGYVSQTKINTLLSYLEKGQIAATKCKKCGRTYFPPRADCLDCRHST' A
#
# COMPACT_ATOMS: atom_id res chain seq x y z
N MET A 1 2.99 5.39 -13.52
CA MET A 1 4.12 6.09 -12.91
C MET A 1 3.85 6.17 -11.42
N GLY A 2 4.65 5.55 -10.56
CA GLY A 2 4.33 5.56 -9.12
C GLY A 2 5.50 5.21 -8.23
N PHE A 3 6.01 3.98 -8.31
CA PHE A 3 6.99 3.50 -7.33
C PHE A 3 8.41 4.04 -7.52
N GLU A 4 8.75 4.52 -8.71
CA GLU A 4 10.04 5.15 -9.03
C GLU A 4 10.28 6.44 -8.24
N LYS A 5 9.22 7.11 -7.80
CA LYS A 5 9.27 8.28 -6.91
C LYS A 5 9.45 7.89 -5.44
N PHE A 6 9.33 6.61 -5.09
CA PHE A 6 9.38 6.12 -3.73
C PHE A 6 10.81 5.66 -3.38
N GLY A 7 11.52 6.50 -2.64
CA GLY A 7 12.92 6.26 -2.25
C GLY A 7 13.94 6.84 -3.23
N ARG A 8 15.23 6.75 -2.87
CA ARG A 8 16.34 7.33 -3.66
C ARG A 8 16.75 6.43 -4.83
N PHE A 9 16.49 5.12 -4.73
CA PHE A 9 16.71 4.11 -5.77
C PHE A 9 15.58 3.09 -5.74
N GLY A 10 14.82 2.98 -6.82
CA GLY A 10 13.81 1.94 -7.00
C GLY A 10 14.42 0.71 -7.67
N TYR A 11 14.58 -0.39 -6.92
CA TYR A 11 15.06 -1.67 -7.47
C TYR A 11 13.97 -2.46 -8.19
N VAL A 12 12.72 -1.98 -8.15
CA VAL A 12 11.55 -2.63 -8.73
C VAL A 12 10.68 -1.59 -9.44
N SER A 13 10.24 -1.91 -10.65
CA SER A 13 9.43 -1.03 -11.50
C SER A 13 7.95 -1.00 -11.09
N GLN A 14 7.46 -2.07 -10.46
CA GLN A 14 6.04 -2.21 -10.09
C GLN A 14 5.88 -2.86 -8.72
N THR A 15 4.95 -2.33 -7.92
CA THR A 15 4.55 -2.91 -6.63
C THR A 15 3.04 -2.83 -6.45
N LYS A 16 2.49 -3.73 -5.63
CA LYS A 16 1.05 -3.72 -5.25
C LYS A 16 0.64 -2.48 -4.45
N ILE A 17 1.61 -1.69 -3.97
CA ILE A 17 1.37 -0.49 -3.16
C ILE A 17 1.39 0.81 -3.98
N ASN A 18 1.31 0.75 -5.31
CA ASN A 18 1.22 1.97 -6.15
C ASN A 18 0.07 2.90 -5.72
N THR A 19 -1.06 2.36 -5.26
CA THR A 19 -2.20 3.17 -4.80
C THR A 19 -1.87 4.00 -3.55
N LEU A 20 -0.91 3.56 -2.72
CA LEU A 20 -0.45 4.32 -1.55
C LEU A 20 0.14 5.67 -1.97
N LEU A 21 0.94 5.69 -3.05
CA LEU A 21 1.52 6.92 -3.58
C LEU A 21 0.45 7.90 -4.01
N SER A 22 -0.61 7.42 -4.68
CA SER A 22 -1.71 8.27 -5.11
C SER A 22 -2.46 8.92 -3.94
N TYR A 23 -2.53 8.27 -2.78
CA TYR A 23 -3.10 8.88 -1.56
C TYR A 23 -2.17 9.94 -0.97
N LEU A 24 -0.86 9.65 -0.92
CA LEU A 24 0.14 10.60 -0.42
C LEU A 24 0.25 11.84 -1.30
N GLU A 25 0.24 11.68 -2.63
CA GLU A 25 0.22 12.80 -3.60
C GLU A 25 -1.02 13.70 -3.43
N LYS A 26 -2.14 13.13 -2.96
CA LYS A 26 -3.37 13.88 -2.64
C LYS A 26 -3.39 14.46 -1.22
N GLY A 27 -2.34 14.26 -0.42
CA GLY A 27 -2.31 14.68 0.99
C GLY A 27 -3.28 13.90 1.89
N GLN A 28 -3.70 12.70 1.48
CA GLN A 28 -4.68 11.89 2.21
C GLN A 28 -3.99 10.82 3.05
N ILE A 29 -4.43 10.69 4.30
CA ILE A 29 -4.06 9.57 5.17
C ILE A 29 -4.96 8.39 4.81
N ALA A 30 -4.38 7.36 4.21
CA ALA A 30 -5.08 6.14 3.84
C ALA A 30 -4.74 4.98 4.79
N ALA A 31 -5.69 4.09 5.00
CA ALA A 31 -5.52 2.83 5.72
C ALA A 31 -6.19 1.69 4.93
N THR A 32 -5.74 0.45 5.14
CA THR A 32 -6.31 -0.73 4.47
C THR A 32 -7.02 -1.61 5.46
N LYS A 33 -8.23 -2.07 5.10
CA LYS A 33 -9.02 -3.02 5.90
C LYS A 33 -9.10 -4.35 5.19
N CYS A 34 -8.59 -5.43 5.80
CA CYS A 34 -8.65 -6.76 5.21
C CYS A 34 -10.11 -7.21 5.04
N LYS A 35 -10.47 -7.64 3.82
CA LYS A 35 -11.83 -8.14 3.51
C LYS A 35 -12.17 -9.46 4.22
N LYS A 36 -11.17 -10.24 4.63
CA LYS A 36 -11.37 -11.56 5.27
C LYS A 36 -11.51 -11.48 6.79
N CYS A 37 -10.57 -10.81 7.47
CA CYS A 37 -10.55 -10.73 8.94
C CYS A 37 -10.96 -9.37 9.50
N GLY A 38 -11.23 -8.37 8.64
CA GLY A 38 -11.68 -7.06 9.06
C GLY A 38 -10.62 -6.17 9.72
N ARG A 39 -9.38 -6.65 9.91
CA ARG A 39 -8.30 -5.86 10.52
C ARG A 39 -7.91 -4.67 9.65
N THR A 40 -7.74 -3.53 10.32
CA THR A 40 -7.28 -2.28 9.74
C THR A 40 -5.79 -2.09 9.99
N TYR A 41 -5.06 -1.67 8.97
CA TYR A 41 -3.62 -1.42 9.03
C TYR A 41 -3.31 0.00 8.61
N PHE A 42 -2.45 0.65 9.40
CA PHE A 42 -1.80 1.91 9.09
C PHE A 42 -0.29 1.78 9.35
N PRO A 43 0.61 2.12 8.40
CA PRO A 43 0.34 2.50 7.01
C PRO A 43 -0.37 1.39 6.20
N PRO A 44 -1.03 1.75 5.07
CA PRO A 44 -1.80 0.80 4.27
C PRO A 44 -0.88 -0.23 3.62
N ARG A 45 -1.32 -1.49 3.59
CA ARG A 45 -0.55 -2.63 3.08
C ARG A 45 -1.35 -3.40 2.03
N ALA A 46 -0.63 -4.01 1.09
CA ALA A 46 -1.24 -4.81 0.03
C ALA A 46 -1.78 -6.16 0.53
N ASP A 47 -1.06 -6.79 1.45
CA ASP A 47 -1.38 -8.12 1.96
C ASP A 47 -1.63 -8.04 3.48
N CYS A 48 -2.64 -8.77 3.94
CA CYS A 48 -2.95 -8.87 5.36
C CYS A 48 -1.94 -9.78 6.07
N LEU A 49 -1.41 -9.34 7.21
CA LEU A 49 -0.38 -10.08 7.95
C LEU A 49 -0.87 -11.46 8.41
N ASP A 50 -2.07 -11.53 8.99
CA ASP A 50 -2.63 -12.78 9.52
C ASP A 50 -3.19 -13.70 8.45
N CYS A 51 -3.90 -13.14 7.47
CA CYS A 51 -4.60 -13.96 6.48
C CYS A 51 -3.76 -14.27 5.25
N ARG A 52 -2.64 -13.56 5.04
CA ARG A 52 -1.88 -13.51 3.78
C ARG A 52 -2.79 -13.29 2.56
N HIS A 53 -3.92 -12.62 2.78
CA HIS A 53 -4.92 -12.33 1.76
C HIS A 53 -4.67 -10.93 1.23
N SER A 54 -4.65 -10.79 -0.09
CA SER A 54 -4.56 -9.49 -0.74
C SER A 54 -5.80 -8.68 -0.36
N THR A 55 -5.57 -7.52 0.25
CA THR A 55 -6.63 -6.67 0.83
C THR A 55 -7.35 -5.85 -0.24
#